data_AF-A0A0W1RHP3-F1
#
_entry.id   AF-A0A0W1RHP3-F1
#
_cell.length_a   1.000
_cell.length_b   1.000
_cell.length_c   1.000
_cell.angle_alpha   90.00
_cell.angle_beta   90.00
_cell.angle_gamma   90.00
#
_symmetry.space_group_name_H-M   'P 1'
#
loop_
_entity.id
_entity.type
_entity.pdbx_description
1 polymer ?
#
loop_
_entity_poly.entity_id
_entity_poly.type
_entity_poly.pdbx_seq_one_letter_code
_entity_poly.pdbx_strand_id
1 'polypeptide(L)'
;YRNREIISEAPTAPGEYDVRLEIPKDTVRGTVELRPYLVRTESHPGEEPSNYADQNNFRVASGTLYYVVVDGHEQEERAAIDGERVQFSQNAHLPDGSKLYYLDFRNESRPKLWINSDHPRIAEVLQSRGSVGAEARMRDVILDQVSYGVWVQLLVRAGSAVDVEGEVEHEWQEMVLQTFARNLYDTSDVSEATHRLRDDLSDPQTLPHVMQRIDSELQEYINPREQLIHLMEEGLQI
;
A
#
# COMPACT_ATOMS: atom_id res chain seq x y z
N TYR A 1 -3.82 19.58 -4.68
CA TYR A 1 -4.54 20.48 -5.61
C TYR A 1 -4.82 19.70 -6.89
N ARG A 2 -6.07 19.65 -7.36
CA ARG A 2 -6.43 18.99 -8.62
C ARG A 2 -6.86 20.06 -9.61
N ASN A 3 -6.25 20.08 -10.79
CA ASN A 3 -6.67 20.92 -11.91
C ASN A 3 -7.09 20.01 -13.07
N ARG A 4 -8.05 20.47 -13.88
CA ARG A 4 -8.48 19.79 -15.11
C ARG A 4 -8.34 20.75 -16.28
N GLU A 5 -7.81 20.24 -17.38
CA GLU A 5 -7.73 20.95 -18.65
C GLU A 5 -8.47 20.15 -19.71
N ILE A 6 -9.35 20.81 -20.46
CA ILE A 6 -10.12 20.19 -21.54
C ILE A 6 -9.24 20.22 -22.80
N ILE A 7 -8.79 19.04 -23.24
CA ILE A 7 -7.92 18.91 -24.43
C ILE A 7 -8.74 19.05 -25.73
N SER A 8 -9.97 18.53 -25.73
CA SER A 8 -10.92 18.66 -26.85
C SER A 8 -12.33 18.73 -26.29
N GLU A 9 -13.11 19.70 -26.76
CA GLU A 9 -14.54 19.74 -26.53
C GLU A 9 -15.26 18.64 -27.34
N ALA A 10 -16.44 18.24 -26.87
CA ALA A 10 -17.28 17.30 -27.60
C ALA A 10 -17.92 17.97 -28.83
N PRO A 11 -18.06 17.26 -29.96
CA PRO A 11 -17.63 15.87 -30.18
C PRO A 11 -16.11 15.75 -30.45
N THR A 12 -15.45 14.83 -29.78
CA THR A 12 -14.02 14.51 -29.98
C THR A 12 -13.86 13.44 -31.06
N ALA A 13 -12.94 13.64 -32.00
CA ALA A 13 -12.64 12.68 -33.06
C ALA A 13 -11.43 11.79 -32.70
N PRO A 14 -11.30 10.59 -33.28
CA PRO A 14 -10.08 9.81 -33.15
C PRO A 14 -8.89 10.56 -33.76
N GLY A 15 -7.77 10.63 -33.04
CA GLY A 15 -6.55 11.31 -33.50
C GLY A 15 -5.57 11.57 -32.35
N GLU A 16 -4.46 12.21 -32.69
CA GLU A 16 -3.48 12.71 -31.72
C GLU A 16 -3.77 14.18 -31.41
N TYR A 17 -3.59 14.55 -30.14
CA TYR A 17 -3.84 15.89 -29.65
C TYR A 17 -2.61 16.38 -28.90
N ASP A 18 -2.03 17.50 -29.35
CA ASP A 18 -0.93 18.15 -28.65
C ASP A 18 -1.47 19.02 -27.51
N VAL A 19 -0.93 18.81 -26.32
CA VAL A 19 -1.29 19.59 -25.13
C VAL A 19 -0.05 20.17 -24.47
N ARG A 20 -0.13 21.45 -24.09
CA ARG A 20 0.88 22.12 -23.28
C ARG A 20 0.24 22.55 -21.97
N LEU A 21 0.74 22.01 -20.87
CA LEU A 21 0.26 22.30 -19.52
C LEU A 21 1.28 23.19 -18.82
N GLU A 22 0.86 24.37 -18.37
CA GLU A 22 1.69 25.26 -17.55
C GLU A 22 1.30 25.12 -16.09
N ILE A 23 2.24 24.66 -15.26
CA ILE A 23 2.01 24.36 -13.85
C ILE A 23 2.86 25.32 -13.03
N PRO A 24 2.25 26.31 -12.34
CA PRO A 24 3.00 27.25 -11.52
C PRO A 24 3.74 26.49 -10.41
N LYS A 25 5.06 26.69 -10.32
CA LYS A 25 5.93 25.93 -9.40
C LYS A 25 5.52 26.10 -7.93
N ASP A 26 4.98 27.24 -7.56
CA ASP A 26 4.48 27.55 -6.22
C ASP A 26 3.20 26.77 -5.85
N THR A 27 2.54 26.12 -6.82
CA THR A 27 1.31 25.33 -6.61
C THR A 27 1.57 23.83 -6.47
N VAL A 28 2.81 23.37 -6.69
CA VAL A 28 3.16 21.94 -6.72
C VAL A 28 4.48 21.64 -6.00
N ARG A 29 4.54 20.50 -5.33
CA ARG A 29 5.73 19.95 -4.67
C ARG A 29 5.71 18.42 -4.80
N GLY A 30 6.86 17.76 -4.85
CA GLY A 30 6.93 16.31 -4.95
C GLY A 30 6.80 15.84 -6.41
N THR A 31 5.72 15.12 -6.73
CA THR A 31 5.45 14.60 -8.08
C THR A 31 4.10 15.09 -8.58
N VAL A 32 4.07 15.60 -9.81
CA VAL A 32 2.85 15.92 -10.56
C VAL A 32 2.46 14.70 -11.37
N GLU A 33 1.20 14.29 -11.24
CA GLU A 33 0.63 13.19 -12.01
C GLU A 33 -0.33 13.72 -13.08
N LEU A 34 -0.08 13.37 -14.33
CA LEU A 34 -0.91 13.72 -15.48
C LEU A 34 -1.73 12.51 -15.91
N ARG A 35 -3.05 12.71 -15.94
CA ARG A 35 -4.01 11.63 -16.13
C ARG A 35 -4.95 11.92 -17.30
N PRO A 36 -4.68 11.34 -18.48
CA PRO A 36 -5.58 11.48 -19.61
C PRO A 36 -6.81 10.60 -19.44
N TYR A 37 -7.99 11.21 -19.54
CA TYR A 37 -9.28 10.54 -19.49
C TYR A 37 -10.16 10.99 -20.66
N LEU A 38 -10.95 10.06 -21.20
CA LEU A 38 -12.08 10.39 -22.05
C LEU A 38 -13.35 10.27 -21.21
N VAL A 39 -14.19 11.30 -21.21
CA VAL A 39 -15.44 11.33 -20.44
C VAL A 39 -16.63 11.61 -21.36
N ARG A 40 -17.83 11.21 -20.94
CA ARG A 40 -19.06 11.67 -21.58
C ARG A 40 -19.38 13.11 -21.18
N THR A 41 -19.83 13.91 -22.13
CA THR A 41 -20.34 15.27 -21.88
C THR A 41 -21.86 15.32 -21.73
N GLU A 42 -22.56 14.25 -22.13
CA GLU A 42 -24.01 14.14 -22.07
C GLU A 42 -24.40 12.77 -21.51
N SER A 43 -25.45 12.75 -20.68
CA SER A 43 -26.06 11.49 -20.24
C SER A 43 -26.82 10.84 -21.39
N HIS A 44 -26.70 9.52 -21.52
CA HIS A 44 -27.47 8.75 -22.48
C HIS A 44 -28.60 8.03 -21.74
N PRO A 45 -29.87 8.41 -21.95
CA PRO A 45 -30.99 7.70 -21.34
C PRO A 45 -31.14 6.34 -22.03
N GLY A 46 -30.55 5.29 -21.45
CA GLY A 46 -30.84 3.92 -21.83
C GLY A 46 -32.15 3.46 -21.19
N GLU A 47 -33.03 2.82 -21.97
CA GLU A 47 -34.30 2.26 -21.45
C GLU A 47 -34.10 0.99 -20.59
N GLU A 48 -32.87 0.46 -20.51
CA GLU A 48 -32.52 -0.72 -19.70
C GLU A 48 -31.21 -0.50 -18.90
N PRO A 49 -31.05 -1.14 -17.71
CA PRO A 49 -29.81 -1.09 -16.94
C PRO A 49 -28.66 -1.72 -17.74
N SER A 50 -27.75 -0.88 -18.23
CA SER A 50 -26.59 -1.31 -19.00
C SER A 50 -25.32 -1.30 -18.14
N ASN A 51 -24.38 -2.20 -18.44
CA ASN A 51 -23.05 -2.21 -17.81
C ASN A 51 -22.10 -1.11 -18.38
N TYR A 52 -22.64 -0.14 -19.11
CA TYR A 52 -21.87 0.93 -19.74
C TYR A 52 -21.97 2.23 -18.92
N ALA A 53 -20.95 3.07 -19.05
CA ALA A 53 -20.96 4.43 -18.54
C ALA A 53 -22.01 5.28 -19.28
N ASP A 54 -23.17 5.51 -18.66
CA ASP A 54 -24.35 6.17 -19.24
C ASP A 54 -24.58 7.61 -18.73
N GLN A 55 -23.90 8.03 -17.67
CA GLN A 55 -24.05 9.38 -17.09
C GLN A 55 -23.04 10.38 -17.64
N ASN A 56 -23.41 11.67 -17.60
CA ASN A 56 -22.50 12.79 -17.84
C ASN A 56 -21.29 12.72 -16.88
N ASN A 57 -20.11 13.08 -17.38
CA ASN A 57 -18.79 13.01 -16.73
C ASN A 57 -18.28 11.59 -16.41
N PHE A 58 -19.01 10.53 -16.76
CA PHE A 58 -18.48 9.19 -16.56
C PHE A 58 -17.31 8.92 -17.52
N ARG A 59 -16.27 8.30 -16.96
CA ARG A 59 -15.06 7.91 -17.69
C ARG A 59 -15.38 6.79 -18.67
N VAL A 60 -15.10 7.04 -19.95
CA VAL A 60 -15.24 6.10 -21.06
C VAL A 60 -13.93 5.36 -21.29
N ALA A 61 -12.80 6.06 -21.17
CA ALA A 61 -11.48 5.48 -21.36
C ALA A 61 -10.39 6.16 -20.51
N SER A 62 -9.29 5.44 -20.39
CA SER A 62 -8.10 5.76 -19.61
C SER A 62 -6.91 5.79 -20.54
N GLY A 63 -6.07 6.81 -20.48
CA GLY A 63 -4.76 6.76 -21.14
C GLY A 63 -3.63 6.49 -20.15
N THR A 64 -2.40 6.42 -20.69
CA THR A 64 -1.17 6.26 -19.92
C THR A 64 -1.00 7.38 -18.90
N LEU A 65 -0.68 7.03 -17.67
CA LEU A 65 -0.35 7.97 -16.60
C LEU A 65 1.07 8.49 -16.80
N TYR A 66 1.27 9.80 -16.69
CA TYR A 66 2.60 10.41 -16.72
C TYR A 66 2.94 11.02 -15.37
N TYR A 67 4.18 10.87 -14.93
CA TYR A 67 4.67 11.42 -13.67
C TYR A 67 5.81 12.39 -13.96
N VAL A 68 5.65 13.63 -13.49
CA VAL A 68 6.68 14.67 -13.55
C VAL A 68 7.16 14.92 -12.13
N VAL A 69 8.39 14.53 -11.82
CA VAL A 69 8.99 14.77 -10.50
C VAL A 69 9.47 16.23 -10.46
N VAL A 70 8.96 16.99 -9.50
CA VAL A 70 9.13 18.45 -9.37
C VAL A 70 10.03 18.83 -8.20
N ASP A 71 9.93 18.13 -7.06
CA ASP A 71 10.84 18.25 -5.91
C ASP A 71 10.99 16.87 -5.25
N GLY A 72 12.03 16.12 -5.62
CA GLY A 72 12.36 14.86 -4.94
C GLY A 72 13.79 14.89 -4.44
N HIS A 73 13.98 14.72 -3.13
CA HIS A 73 15.18 14.04 -2.63
C HIS A 73 15.01 12.56 -2.95
N GLU A 74 16.10 11.84 -3.27
CA GLU A 74 16.10 10.41 -3.59
C GLU A 74 15.63 9.50 -2.43
N GLN A 75 15.28 10.05 -1.27
CA GLN A 75 14.90 9.31 -0.06
C GLN A 75 13.78 10.04 0.67
N GLU A 76 12.53 9.91 0.22
CA GLU A 76 11.46 9.76 1.20
C GLU A 76 11.41 8.27 1.54
N GLU A 77 12.24 7.86 2.51
CA GLU A 77 12.07 6.61 3.23
C GLU A 77 10.71 6.67 3.93
N ARG A 78 9.64 6.33 3.19
CA ARG A 78 8.53 5.65 3.83
C ARG A 78 9.11 4.30 4.24
N ALA A 79 8.88 3.91 5.49
CA ALA A 79 9.08 2.53 5.97
C ALA A 79 8.09 1.58 5.26
N ALA A 80 8.10 1.59 3.93
CA ALA A 80 7.30 0.75 3.08
C ALA A 80 8.09 -0.55 2.95
N ILE A 81 7.43 -1.64 3.32
CA ILE A 81 7.95 -2.97 3.09
C ILE A 81 8.20 -3.11 1.58
N ASP A 82 9.47 -3.21 1.19
CA ASP A 82 9.87 -3.26 -0.22
C ASP A 82 9.58 -4.67 -0.78
N GLY A 83 8.40 -4.80 -1.39
CA GLY A 83 7.93 -6.05 -1.99
C GLY A 83 8.22 -6.12 -3.48
N GLU A 84 8.78 -7.24 -3.94
CA GLU A 84 9.03 -7.47 -5.36
C GLU A 84 7.76 -7.96 -6.07
N ARG A 85 7.42 -7.33 -7.20
CA ARG A 85 6.22 -7.67 -7.98
C ARG A 85 6.49 -8.81 -8.94
N VAL A 86 5.64 -9.82 -8.90
CA VAL A 86 5.75 -11.01 -9.76
C VAL A 86 4.36 -11.57 -10.05
N GLN A 87 4.19 -12.18 -11.22
CA GLN A 87 2.97 -12.91 -11.57
C GLN A 87 3.00 -14.26 -10.84
N PHE A 88 2.12 -14.47 -9.86
CA PHE A 88 2.13 -15.71 -9.08
C PHE A 88 1.79 -16.90 -9.97
N SER A 89 0.85 -16.71 -10.90
CA SER A 89 0.44 -17.68 -11.92
C SER A 89 1.57 -18.22 -12.81
N GLN A 90 2.69 -17.50 -12.92
CA GLN A 90 3.85 -17.91 -13.72
C GLN A 90 5.00 -18.51 -12.89
N ASN A 91 4.86 -18.58 -11.57
CA ASN A 91 5.92 -18.99 -10.66
C ASN A 91 5.46 -20.15 -9.78
N ALA A 92 5.88 -21.36 -10.11
CA ALA A 92 5.45 -22.59 -9.42
C ALA A 92 5.78 -22.66 -7.91
N HIS A 93 6.67 -21.80 -7.43
CA HIS A 93 7.05 -21.74 -6.01
C HIS A 93 6.28 -20.67 -5.22
N LEU A 94 5.49 -19.85 -5.90
CA LEU A 94 4.60 -18.88 -5.29
C LEU A 94 3.20 -19.48 -5.16
N PRO A 95 2.37 -18.97 -4.24
CA PRO A 95 1.02 -19.50 -4.08
C PRO A 95 0.17 -19.27 -5.32
N ASP A 96 -0.58 -20.30 -5.73
CA ASP A 96 -1.60 -20.13 -6.77
C ASP A 96 -2.76 -19.22 -6.32
N GLY A 97 -3.47 -18.66 -7.30
CA GLY A 97 -4.78 -18.04 -7.12
C GLY A 97 -4.77 -16.55 -6.81
N SER A 98 -5.78 -16.09 -6.06
CA SER A 98 -6.12 -14.67 -5.86
C SER A 98 -5.45 -14.02 -4.64
N LYS A 99 -4.27 -14.52 -4.23
CA LYS A 99 -3.56 -13.93 -3.09
C LYS A 99 -2.93 -12.61 -3.51
N LEU A 100 -3.05 -11.59 -2.66
CA LEU A 100 -2.49 -10.27 -2.93
C LEU A 100 -0.97 -10.23 -2.76
N TYR A 101 -0.45 -10.90 -1.74
CA TYR A 101 0.98 -10.94 -1.44
C TYR A 101 1.37 -12.28 -0.81
N TYR A 102 2.67 -12.53 -0.75
CA TYR A 102 3.27 -13.69 -0.08
C TYR A 102 4.59 -13.30 0.57
N LEU A 103 4.73 -13.57 1.86
CA LEU A 103 5.99 -13.39 2.58
C LEU A 103 6.74 -14.72 2.61
N ASP A 104 7.85 -14.77 1.90
CA ASP A 104 8.63 -15.96 1.63
C ASP A 104 9.84 -16.08 2.56
N PHE A 105 9.84 -17.12 3.37
CA PHE A 105 10.89 -17.43 4.34
C PHE A 105 11.77 -18.60 3.90
N ARG A 106 11.70 -19.06 2.64
CA ARG A 106 12.58 -20.16 2.16
C ARG A 106 14.07 -19.84 2.34
N ASN A 107 14.42 -18.56 2.32
CA ASN A 107 15.68 -18.06 2.86
C ASN A 107 15.41 -17.31 4.17
N GLU A 108 15.54 -18.00 5.30
CA GLU A 108 15.21 -17.43 6.62
C GLU A 108 16.09 -16.24 6.99
N SER A 109 17.34 -16.17 6.52
CA SER A 109 18.22 -15.03 6.75
C SER A 109 17.77 -13.73 6.07
N ARG A 110 16.97 -13.85 4.99
CA ARG A 110 16.53 -12.73 4.15
C ARG A 110 15.12 -13.01 3.61
N PRO A 111 14.08 -12.86 4.46
CA PRO A 111 12.71 -13.05 4.03
C PRO A 111 12.36 -12.06 2.92
N LYS A 112 11.55 -12.51 1.97
CA LYS A 112 11.21 -11.72 0.77
C LYS A 112 9.71 -11.54 0.66
N LEU A 113 9.26 -10.29 0.56
CA LEU A 113 7.88 -9.97 0.25
C LEU A 113 7.68 -10.02 -1.27
N TRP A 114 6.72 -10.82 -1.72
CA TRP A 114 6.25 -10.87 -3.09
C TRP A 114 4.86 -10.26 -3.19
N ILE A 115 4.66 -9.35 -4.13
CA ILE A 115 3.37 -8.74 -4.44
C ILE A 115 2.84 -9.34 -5.74
N ASN A 116 1.61 -9.86 -5.72
CA ASN A 116 1.04 -10.53 -6.87
C ASN A 116 0.58 -9.54 -7.94
N SER A 117 1.19 -9.59 -9.12
CA SER A 117 0.84 -8.74 -10.26
C SER A 117 -0.22 -9.35 -11.20
N ASP A 118 -0.77 -10.53 -10.88
CA ASP A 118 -1.91 -11.12 -11.61
C ASP A 118 -3.20 -10.27 -11.47
N HIS A 119 -3.21 -9.28 -10.57
CA HIS A 119 -4.30 -8.34 -10.34
C HIS A 119 -3.97 -6.94 -10.90
N PRO A 120 -4.19 -6.68 -12.21
CA PRO A 120 -3.66 -5.48 -12.87
C PRO A 120 -4.14 -4.16 -12.26
N ARG A 121 -5.42 -4.07 -11.86
CA ARG A 121 -5.96 -2.86 -11.21
C ARG A 121 -5.26 -2.54 -9.88
N ILE A 122 -4.96 -3.56 -9.07
CA ILE A 122 -4.27 -3.36 -7.79
C ILE A 122 -2.80 -3.04 -8.05
N ALA A 123 -2.17 -3.74 -9.01
CA ALA A 123 -0.80 -3.48 -9.42
C ALA A 123 -0.59 -2.05 -9.94
N GLU A 124 -1.54 -1.52 -10.72
CA GLU A 124 -1.55 -0.12 -11.19
C GLU A 124 -1.64 0.88 -10.04
N VAL A 125 -2.57 0.67 -9.10
CA VAL A 125 -2.69 1.55 -7.92
C VAL A 125 -1.42 1.53 -7.08
N LEU A 126 -0.80 0.36 -6.88
CA LEU A 126 0.48 0.23 -6.18
C LEU A 126 1.65 0.91 -6.91
N GLN A 127 1.53 1.21 -8.20
CA GLN A 127 2.53 1.95 -8.98
C GLN A 127 2.34 3.46 -8.91
N SER A 128 1.22 3.95 -8.36
CA SER A 128 1.00 5.38 -8.21
C SER A 128 2.17 6.00 -7.46
N ARG A 129 2.79 7.03 -8.06
CA ARG A 129 3.87 7.83 -7.45
C ARG A 129 3.37 9.18 -6.93
N GLY A 130 2.09 9.47 -7.13
CA GLY A 130 1.46 10.67 -6.59
C GLY A 130 1.48 10.64 -5.06
N SER A 131 1.68 11.79 -4.44
CA SER A 131 1.60 11.95 -2.98
C SER A 131 0.19 12.35 -2.51
N VAL A 132 -0.70 12.73 -3.43
CA VAL A 132 -2.05 13.24 -3.16
C VAL A 132 -3.06 12.69 -4.17
N GLY A 133 -4.35 12.74 -3.83
CA GLY A 133 -5.43 12.26 -4.69
C GLY A 133 -5.86 10.81 -4.42
N ALA A 134 -7.01 10.43 -5.00
CA ALA A 134 -7.72 9.20 -4.66
C ALA A 134 -6.89 7.93 -4.85
N GLU A 135 -6.09 7.81 -5.92
CA GLU A 135 -5.22 6.64 -6.11
C GLU A 135 -4.01 6.62 -5.16
N ALA A 136 -3.44 7.78 -4.81
CA ALA A 136 -2.39 7.83 -3.79
C ALA A 136 -2.94 7.36 -2.44
N ARG A 137 -4.18 7.75 -2.09
CA ARG A 137 -4.85 7.27 -0.86
C ARG A 137 -5.23 5.80 -0.94
N MET A 138 -5.73 5.33 -2.09
CA MET A 138 -6.00 3.89 -2.28
C MET A 138 -4.72 3.06 -2.19
N ARG A 139 -3.60 3.54 -2.77
CA ARG A 139 -2.28 2.92 -2.63
C ARG A 139 -1.89 2.81 -1.16
N ASP A 140 -1.97 3.92 -0.43
CA ASP A 140 -1.54 3.96 0.97
C ASP A 140 -2.40 3.01 1.83
N VAL A 141 -3.73 2.96 1.63
CA VAL A 141 -4.60 2.00 2.32
C VAL A 141 -4.30 0.54 1.95
N ILE A 142 -4.00 0.23 0.68
CA ILE A 142 -3.61 -1.13 0.29
C ILE A 142 -2.26 -1.50 0.92
N LEU A 143 -1.30 -0.58 0.92
CA LEU A 143 0.01 -0.80 1.53
C LEU A 143 -0.09 -0.99 3.04
N ASP A 144 -0.96 -0.27 3.74
CA ASP A 144 -1.23 -0.47 5.17
C ASP A 144 -1.80 -1.87 5.44
N GLN A 145 -2.75 -2.32 4.60
CA GLN A 145 -3.33 -3.66 4.72
C GLN A 145 -2.26 -4.75 4.55
N VAL A 146 -1.40 -4.62 3.54
CA VAL A 146 -0.29 -5.55 3.30
C VAL A 146 0.70 -5.49 4.46
N SER A 147 1.06 -4.28 4.90
CA SER A 147 2.02 -4.04 5.98
C SER A 147 1.56 -4.68 7.28
N TYR A 148 0.29 -4.53 7.64
CA TYR A 148 -0.27 -5.13 8.84
C TYR A 148 -0.05 -6.65 8.84
N GLY A 149 -0.45 -7.34 7.76
CA GLY A 149 -0.30 -8.79 7.69
C GLY A 149 1.15 -9.28 7.56
N VAL A 150 2.07 -8.45 7.06
CA VAL A 150 3.51 -8.76 7.05
C VAL A 150 4.10 -8.58 8.44
N TRP A 151 3.83 -7.47 9.12
CA TRP A 151 4.38 -7.19 10.44
C TRP A 151 3.95 -8.21 11.48
N VAL A 152 2.69 -8.66 11.48
CA VAL A 152 2.23 -9.75 12.34
C VAL A 152 3.08 -11.01 12.14
N GLN A 153 3.31 -11.42 10.89
CA GLN A 153 4.09 -12.62 10.58
C GLN A 153 5.55 -12.48 11.00
N LEU A 154 6.17 -11.33 10.73
CA LEU A 154 7.55 -11.07 11.12
C LEU A 154 7.71 -11.07 12.64
N LEU A 155 6.81 -10.38 13.36
CA LEU A 155 6.87 -10.27 14.80
C LEU A 155 6.66 -11.61 15.51
N VAL A 156 5.67 -12.39 15.09
CA VAL A 156 5.43 -13.72 15.65
C VAL A 156 6.64 -14.63 15.38
N ARG A 157 7.20 -14.61 14.17
CA ARG A 157 8.39 -15.41 13.85
C ARG A 157 9.62 -14.98 14.62
N ALA A 158 9.89 -13.67 14.71
CA ALA A 158 11.02 -13.14 15.46
C ALA A 158 10.89 -13.48 16.95
N GLY A 159 9.72 -13.25 17.55
CA GLY A 159 9.46 -13.56 18.96
C GLY A 159 9.52 -15.05 19.29
N SER A 160 9.07 -15.92 18.37
CA SER A 160 9.20 -17.38 18.54
C SER A 160 10.62 -17.92 18.29
N ALA A 161 11.49 -17.15 17.62
CA ALA A 161 12.87 -17.54 17.34
C ALA A 161 13.86 -17.17 18.46
N VAL A 162 13.41 -16.41 19.46
CA VAL A 162 14.22 -16.01 20.61
C VAL A 162 14.65 -17.25 21.41
N ASP A 163 15.95 -17.38 21.65
CA ASP A 163 16.52 -18.46 22.46
C ASP A 163 16.37 -18.21 23.97
N VAL A 164 17.06 -19.00 24.80
CA VAL A 164 16.97 -18.87 26.27
C VAL A 164 17.82 -17.73 26.82
N GLU A 165 18.76 -17.23 26.02
CA GLU A 165 19.61 -16.08 26.30
C GLU A 165 18.96 -14.75 25.86
N GLY A 166 17.91 -14.82 25.05
CA GLY A 166 17.20 -13.65 24.52
C GLY A 166 17.69 -13.20 23.14
N GLU A 167 18.51 -14.02 22.49
CA GLU A 167 19.16 -13.74 21.22
C GLU A 167 18.40 -14.39 20.06
N VAL A 168 18.67 -13.92 18.84
CA VAL A 168 18.06 -14.39 17.60
C VAL A 168 19.12 -14.63 16.52
N GLU A 169 18.83 -15.54 15.59
CA GLU A 169 19.81 -15.97 14.58
C GLU A 169 20.00 -14.94 13.45
N HIS A 170 18.99 -14.14 13.15
CA HIS A 170 18.98 -13.28 11.96
C HIS A 170 18.78 -11.80 12.30
N GLU A 171 19.55 -10.93 11.64
CA GLU A 171 19.51 -9.47 11.83
C GLU A 171 18.10 -8.88 11.69
N TRP A 172 17.28 -9.39 10.76
CA TRP A 172 15.91 -8.89 10.59
C TRP A 172 15.01 -9.22 11.79
N GLN A 173 15.25 -10.33 12.49
CA GLN A 173 14.51 -10.69 13.71
C GLN A 173 14.84 -9.68 14.80
N GLU A 174 16.12 -9.34 14.95
CA GLU A 174 16.59 -8.36 15.91
C GLU A 174 15.97 -6.98 15.62
N MET A 175 15.99 -6.53 14.36
CA MET A 175 15.37 -5.26 13.96
C MET A 175 13.88 -5.21 14.30
N VAL A 176 13.15 -6.30 14.06
CA VAL A 176 11.72 -6.41 14.39
C VAL A 176 11.49 -6.31 15.90
N LEU A 177 12.27 -7.05 16.69
CA LEU A 177 12.17 -7.03 18.16
C LEU A 177 12.52 -5.66 18.75
N GLN A 178 13.60 -5.03 18.28
CA GLN A 178 14.00 -3.68 18.71
C GLN A 178 12.95 -2.62 18.41
N THR A 179 12.20 -2.80 17.31
CA THR A 179 11.13 -1.89 16.88
C THR A 179 9.90 -2.01 17.77
N PHE A 180 9.43 -3.23 18.05
CA PHE A 180 8.10 -3.44 18.65
C PHE A 180 8.11 -3.94 20.10
N ALA A 181 9.11 -4.73 20.51
CA ALA A 181 9.03 -5.47 21.78
C ALA A 181 8.85 -4.54 22.99
N ARG A 182 9.59 -3.43 23.05
CA ARG A 182 9.48 -2.46 24.15
C ARG A 182 8.08 -1.88 24.31
N ASN A 183 7.44 -1.53 23.20
CA ASN A 183 6.11 -0.94 23.21
C ASN A 183 5.04 -1.97 23.60
N LEU A 184 5.18 -3.24 23.19
CA LEU A 184 4.26 -4.32 23.57
C LEU A 184 4.16 -4.58 25.08
N TYR A 185 5.20 -4.20 25.84
CA TYR A 185 5.32 -4.47 27.28
C TYR A 185 5.53 -3.21 28.12
N ASP A 186 5.45 -2.02 27.53
CA ASP A 186 5.71 -0.73 28.18
C ASP A 186 7.01 -0.70 29.02
N THR A 187 8.09 -1.28 28.49
CA THR A 187 9.40 -1.35 29.15
C THR A 187 10.49 -0.69 28.31
N SER A 188 11.50 -0.12 28.97
CA SER A 188 12.68 0.42 28.29
C SER A 188 13.73 -0.64 27.96
N ASP A 189 13.64 -1.83 28.56
CA ASP A 189 14.57 -2.94 28.36
C ASP A 189 14.10 -3.87 27.23
N VAL A 190 14.83 -3.86 26.12
CA VAL A 190 14.56 -4.71 24.94
C VAL A 190 14.74 -6.18 25.28
N SER A 191 15.73 -6.54 26.10
CA SER A 191 15.99 -7.94 26.44
C SER A 191 14.85 -8.49 27.29
N GLU A 192 14.42 -7.73 28.30
CA GLU A 192 13.24 -8.10 29.10
C GLU A 192 11.99 -8.26 28.23
N ALA A 193 11.72 -7.30 27.35
CA ALA A 193 10.56 -7.34 26.46
C ALA A 193 10.58 -8.56 25.52
N THR A 194 11.76 -8.88 24.99
CA THR A 194 11.96 -9.99 24.06
C THR A 194 11.75 -11.35 24.74
N HIS A 195 12.25 -11.52 25.96
CA HIS A 195 11.98 -12.71 26.77
C HIS A 195 10.50 -12.88 27.07
N ARG A 196 9.82 -11.79 27.47
CA ARG A 196 8.37 -11.84 27.73
C ARG A 196 7.58 -12.17 26.47
N LEU A 197 7.96 -11.63 25.31
CA LEU A 197 7.35 -11.95 24.02
C LEU A 197 7.48 -13.43 23.69
N ARG A 198 8.67 -13.99 23.86
CA ARG A 198 8.94 -15.41 23.67
C ARG A 198 8.07 -16.29 24.57
N ASP A 199 8.03 -15.97 25.86
CA ASP A 199 7.27 -16.74 26.85
C ASP A 199 5.77 -16.67 26.52
N ASP A 200 5.26 -15.49 26.17
CA ASP A 200 3.85 -15.29 25.82
C ASP A 200 3.45 -15.97 24.49
N LEU A 201 4.35 -16.06 23.52
CA LEU A 201 4.09 -16.78 22.26
C LEU A 201 4.17 -18.30 22.42
N SER A 202 4.90 -18.78 23.42
CA SER A 202 5.12 -20.20 23.68
C SER A 202 4.04 -20.83 24.56
N ASP A 203 3.29 -20.03 25.33
CA ASP A 203 2.19 -20.50 26.18
C ASP A 203 0.82 -20.31 25.50
N PRO A 204 0.06 -21.40 25.24
CA PRO A 204 -1.28 -21.33 24.67
C PRO A 204 -2.29 -20.49 25.46
N GLN A 205 -2.08 -20.28 26.77
CA GLN A 205 -2.97 -19.47 27.61
C GLN A 205 -2.73 -17.96 27.43
N THR A 206 -1.49 -17.55 27.16
CA THR A 206 -1.12 -16.15 26.96
C THR A 206 -1.14 -15.73 25.49
N LEU A 207 -1.07 -16.70 24.57
CA LEU A 207 -1.11 -16.47 23.11
C LEU A 207 -2.24 -15.52 22.67
N PRO A 208 -3.52 -15.68 23.10
CA PRO A 208 -4.58 -14.75 22.72
C PRO A 208 -4.33 -13.31 23.19
N HIS A 209 -3.74 -13.15 24.36
CA HIS A 209 -3.46 -11.83 24.95
C HIS A 209 -2.27 -11.14 24.29
N VAL A 210 -1.23 -11.89 23.88
CA VAL A 210 -0.14 -11.30 23.09
C VAL A 210 -0.60 -10.96 21.68
N MET A 211 -1.42 -11.80 21.04
CA MET A 211 -1.99 -11.47 19.72
C MET A 211 -2.82 -10.17 19.76
N GLN A 212 -3.58 -9.94 20.84
CA GLN A 212 -4.30 -8.68 21.04
C GLN A 212 -3.36 -7.49 21.23
N ARG A 213 -2.26 -7.65 21.99
CA ARG A 213 -1.25 -6.59 22.16
C ARG A 213 -0.56 -6.25 20.85
N ILE A 214 -0.22 -7.27 20.05
CA ILE A 214 0.35 -7.10 18.71
C ILE A 214 -0.61 -6.31 17.82
N ASP A 215 -1.91 -6.65 17.82
CA ASP A 215 -2.91 -5.90 17.05
C ASP A 215 -2.94 -4.42 17.45
N SER A 216 -3.02 -4.12 18.75
CA SER A 216 -3.03 -2.74 19.25
C SER A 216 -1.78 -1.96 18.82
N GLU A 217 -0.58 -2.54 19.02
CA GLU A 217 0.69 -1.90 18.65
C GLU A 217 0.77 -1.63 17.15
N LEU A 218 0.34 -2.58 16.31
CA LEU A 218 0.36 -2.40 14.86
C LEU A 218 -0.67 -1.37 14.39
N GLN A 219 -1.83 -1.25 15.05
CA GLN A 219 -2.78 -0.19 14.75
C GLN A 219 -2.21 1.20 15.09
N GLU A 220 -1.41 1.32 16.14
CA GLU A 220 -0.72 2.57 16.49
C GLU A 220 0.43 2.87 15.53
N TYR A 221 1.26 1.87 15.22
CA TYR A 221 2.42 2.01 14.34
C TYR A 221 2.04 2.33 12.89
N ILE A 222 1.05 1.63 12.33
CA ILE A 222 0.59 1.82 10.94
C ILE A 222 -0.39 3.00 10.84
N ASN A 223 -1.18 3.24 11.88
CA ASN A 223 -2.24 4.26 11.92
C ASN A 223 -3.19 4.19 10.70
N PRO A 224 -3.81 3.01 10.42
CA PRO A 224 -4.67 2.81 9.25
C PRO A 224 -5.91 3.73 9.27
N ARG A 225 -6.32 4.20 10.47
CA ARG A 225 -7.40 5.18 10.65
C ARG A 225 -7.14 6.45 9.83
N GLU A 226 -5.93 6.99 9.90
CA GLU A 226 -5.58 8.23 9.21
C GLU A 226 -5.64 8.05 7.69
N GLN A 227 -5.10 6.95 7.16
CA GLN A 227 -5.16 6.69 5.71
C GLN A 227 -6.59 6.43 5.22
N LEU A 228 -7.42 5.77 6.02
CA LEU A 228 -8.83 5.59 5.70
C LEU A 228 -9.60 6.92 5.69
N ILE A 229 -9.35 7.81 6.66
CA ILE A 229 -9.94 9.16 6.67
C ILE A 229 -9.54 9.91 5.40
N HIS A 230 -8.24 9.92 5.07
CA HIS A 230 -7.75 10.56 3.85
C HIS A 230 -8.40 9.99 2.58
N LEU A 231 -8.58 8.67 2.51
CA LEU A 231 -9.26 8.02 1.39
C LEU A 231 -10.73 8.44 1.32
N MET A 232 -11.44 8.49 2.46
CA MET A 232 -12.83 8.91 2.51
C MET A 232 -12.98 10.38 2.11
N GLU A 233 -12.12 11.27 2.58
CA GLU A 233 -12.13 12.69 2.21
C GLU A 233 -11.91 12.89 0.70
N GLU A 234 -11.00 12.14 0.09
CA GLU A 234 -10.72 12.20 -1.35
C GLU A 234 -11.78 11.48 -2.21
N GLY A 235 -12.45 10.46 -1.65
CA GLY A 235 -13.48 9.66 -2.32
C GLY A 235 -14.91 10.24 -2.20
N LEU A 236 -15.20 11.00 -1.14
CA LEU A 236 -16.48 11.69 -0.94
C LEU A 236 -16.52 13.09 -1.59
N GLN A 237 -15.38 13.58 -2.09
CA GLN A 237 -15.30 14.81 -2.92
C GLN A 237 -15.70 14.59 -4.39
N ILE A 238 -16.27 13.42 -4.73
CA ILE A 238 -16.79 13.07 -6.07
C ILE A 238 -18.28 13.40 -6.14
#